data_AF-A0A955SH46-F1
#
_entry.id   AF-A0A955SH46-F1
#
_cell.length_a   1.000
_cell.length_b   1.000
_cell.length_c   1.000
_cell.angle_alpha   90.00
_cell.angle_beta   90.00
_cell.angle_gamma   90.00
#
_symmetry.space_group_name_H-M   'P 1'
#
loop_
_entity.id
_entity.type
_entity.pdbx_description
1 polymer ?
#
loop_
_entity_poly.entity_id
_entity_poly.type
_entity_poly.pdbx_seq_one_letter_code
_entity_poly.pdbx_strand_id
1 'polypeptide(L)'
;WIFSRIPFPGDPNPTMVEMAVKGDRDPDNPEQLDLQNMEVLLQLNLGALGPLRVRVISSQSNLTLRFSVHDKEKRPLILKDLPDLVTTLQTSGFKSVSTDVRVEAVSEVSLIDELGPLREIERKLKGAGQTPRLDIKL
;
A
#
# COMPACT_ATOMS: atom_id res chain seq x y z
N TRP A 1 -3.75 -6.90 -9.04
CA TRP A 1 -3.73 -5.48 -8.66
C TRP A 1 -4.91 -4.75 -9.29
N ILE A 2 -5.73 -4.08 -8.49
CA ILE A 2 -6.78 -3.12 -8.91
C ILE A 2 -6.24 -1.72 -8.64
N PHE A 3 -6.46 -0.76 -9.55
CA PHE A 3 -5.96 0.62 -9.39
C PHE A 3 -7.10 1.61 -9.36
N SER A 4 -6.99 2.63 -8.51
CA SER A 4 -7.96 3.72 -8.40
C SER A 4 -7.27 5.03 -8.07
N ARG A 5 -7.77 6.13 -8.63
CA ARG A 5 -7.40 7.50 -8.26
C ARG A 5 -8.61 8.14 -7.59
N ILE A 6 -8.46 8.55 -6.35
CA ILE A 6 -9.54 9.09 -5.52
C ILE A 6 -9.18 10.53 -5.17
N PRO A 7 -10.01 11.53 -5.53
CA PRO A 7 -9.80 12.91 -5.08
C PRO A 7 -10.07 12.99 -3.57
N PHE A 8 -9.17 13.63 -2.82
CA PHE A 8 -9.40 13.86 -1.39
C PHE A 8 -10.47 14.95 -1.20
N PRO A 9 -11.60 14.65 -0.52
CA PRO A 9 -12.69 15.61 -0.39
C PRO A 9 -12.30 16.77 0.53
N GLY A 10 -12.55 18.01 0.08
CA GLY A 10 -12.40 19.22 0.90
C GLY A 10 -11.07 19.96 0.79
N ASP A 11 -10.16 19.54 -0.09
CA ASP A 11 -8.88 20.23 -0.33
C ASP A 11 -8.98 21.22 -1.53
N PRO A 12 -8.65 22.51 -1.36
CA PRO A 12 -8.58 23.48 -2.46
C PRO A 12 -7.46 23.18 -3.47
N ASN A 13 -6.46 22.36 -3.11
CA ASN A 13 -5.45 21.82 -4.01
C ASN A 13 -5.56 20.29 -3.99
N PRO A 14 -6.34 19.66 -4.88
CA PRO A 14 -6.82 18.29 -4.70
C PRO A 14 -5.67 17.31 -4.45
N THR A 15 -5.49 16.92 -3.20
CA THR A 15 -4.64 15.80 -2.82
C THR A 15 -5.20 14.58 -3.55
N MET A 16 -4.44 14.06 -4.52
CA MET A 16 -4.81 12.84 -5.23
C MET A 16 -4.31 11.65 -4.43
N VAL A 17 -5.23 10.74 -4.10
CA VAL A 17 -4.90 9.44 -3.51
C VAL A 17 -4.86 8.42 -4.62
N GLU A 18 -3.69 7.84 -4.85
CA GLU A 18 -3.54 6.68 -5.71
C GLU A 18 -3.58 5.42 -4.87
N MET A 19 -4.42 4.47 -5.26
CA MET A 19 -4.62 3.21 -4.55
C MET A 19 -4.38 2.04 -5.49
N ALA A 20 -3.55 1.10 -5.07
CA ALA A 20 -3.35 -0.18 -5.72
C ALA A 20 -3.65 -1.31 -4.73
N VAL A 21 -4.55 -2.23 -5.09
CA VAL A 21 -4.97 -3.35 -4.22
C VAL A 21 -4.56 -4.68 -4.85
N LYS A 22 -3.83 -5.52 -4.12
CA LYS A 22 -3.54 -6.92 -4.45
C LYS A 22 -4.12 -7.79 -3.35
N GLY A 23 -4.96 -8.74 -3.71
CA GLY A 23 -5.47 -9.73 -2.78
C GLY A 23 -5.92 -10.95 -3.54
N ASP A 24 -6.08 -12.04 -2.80
CA ASP A 24 -6.74 -13.21 -3.33
C ASP A 24 -8.24 -12.93 -3.48
N ARG A 25 -8.90 -13.74 -4.29
CA ARG A 25 -10.36 -13.71 -4.37
C ARG A 25 -10.91 -14.47 -3.18
N ASP A 26 -12.02 -13.99 -2.65
CA ASP A 26 -12.74 -14.72 -1.60
C ASP A 26 -13.14 -16.11 -2.18
N PRO A 27 -12.77 -17.22 -1.51
CA PRO A 27 -13.08 -18.56 -1.99
C PRO A 27 -14.59 -18.85 -2.05
N ASP A 28 -15.37 -18.21 -1.19
CA ASP A 28 -16.84 -18.35 -1.12
C ASP A 28 -17.55 -17.33 -2.02
N ASN A 29 -16.88 -16.22 -2.35
CA ASN A 29 -17.39 -15.23 -3.31
C ASN A 29 -16.28 -14.71 -4.26
N PRO A 30 -16.01 -15.40 -5.39
CA PRO A 30 -14.88 -15.10 -6.27
C PRO A 30 -14.89 -13.69 -6.90
N GLU A 31 -16.03 -13.00 -6.87
CA GLU A 31 -16.15 -11.62 -7.33
C GLU A 31 -15.59 -10.60 -6.32
N GLN A 32 -15.51 -10.99 -5.05
CA GLN A 32 -15.00 -10.18 -3.95
C GLN A 32 -13.51 -10.46 -3.69
N LEU A 33 -12.84 -9.50 -3.08
CA LEU A 33 -11.47 -9.68 -2.58
C LEU A 33 -11.54 -10.28 -1.17
N ASP A 34 -10.67 -11.24 -0.89
CA ASP A 34 -10.49 -11.75 0.47
C ASP A 34 -9.82 -10.67 1.31
N LEU A 35 -10.61 -10.03 2.17
CA LEU A 35 -10.14 -8.98 3.08
C LEU A 35 -9.16 -9.50 4.14
N GLN A 36 -9.13 -10.82 4.38
CA GLN A 36 -8.19 -11.44 5.30
C GLN A 36 -6.79 -11.59 4.69
N ASN A 37 -6.65 -11.58 3.36
CA ASN A 37 -5.36 -11.75 2.69
C ASN A 37 -5.21 -10.70 1.59
N MET A 38 -5.00 -9.46 2.02
CA MET A 38 -4.95 -8.31 1.12
C MET A 38 -3.74 -7.42 1.41
N GLU A 39 -3.12 -6.95 0.35
CA GLU A 39 -2.14 -5.88 0.32
C GLU A 39 -2.71 -4.66 -0.41
N VAL A 40 -2.65 -3.50 0.24
CA VAL A 40 -3.02 -2.20 -0.35
C VAL A 40 -1.81 -1.29 -0.34
N LEU A 41 -1.50 -0.69 -1.47
CA LEU A 41 -0.53 0.37 -1.59
C LEU A 41 -1.26 1.68 -1.87
N LEU A 42 -1.08 2.66 -1.00
CA LEU A 42 -1.61 4.01 -1.12
C LEU A 42 -0.45 4.97 -1.33
N GLN A 43 -0.61 5.92 -2.25
CA GLN A 43 0.27 7.07 -2.39
C GLN A 43 -0.57 8.33 -2.30
N LEU A 44 -0.25 9.18 -1.33
CA LEU A 44 -0.86 10.48 -1.12
C LEU A 44 0.17 11.53 -1.49
N ASN A 45 -0.17 12.45 -2.39
CA ASN A 45 0.68 13.61 -2.64
C ASN A 45 0.21 14.78 -1.76
N LEU A 46 0.81 14.90 -0.58
CA LEU A 46 0.38 15.82 0.46
C LEU A 46 1.01 17.21 0.27
N GLY A 47 0.88 17.83 -0.90
CA GLY A 47 1.36 19.20 -1.18
C GLY A 47 2.75 19.50 -0.60
N ALA A 48 2.82 20.41 0.38
CA ALA A 48 4.07 20.80 1.07
C ALA A 48 4.77 19.66 1.83
N LEU A 49 4.04 18.60 2.18
CA LEU A 49 4.59 17.39 2.80
C LEU A 49 5.20 16.41 1.78
N GLY A 50 4.94 16.59 0.49
CA GLY A 50 5.42 15.71 -0.56
C GLY A 50 4.73 14.34 -0.55
N PRO A 51 5.25 13.36 -1.31
CA PRO A 51 4.61 12.05 -1.42
C PRO A 51 4.77 11.23 -0.14
N LEU A 52 3.64 10.76 0.38
CA LEU A 52 3.53 9.77 1.45
C LEU A 52 3.03 8.47 0.85
N ARG A 53 3.78 7.38 1.02
CA ARG A 53 3.37 6.05 0.61
C ARG A 53 3.00 5.21 1.83
N VAL A 54 1.86 4.54 1.77
CA VAL A 54 1.36 3.66 2.85
C VAL A 54 1.11 2.29 2.25
N ARG A 55 1.83 1.28 2.75
CA ARG A 55 1.58 -0.12 2.42
C ARG A 55 0.86 -0.77 3.58
N VAL A 56 -0.35 -1.25 3.33
CA VAL A 56 -1.20 -1.96 4.26
C VAL A 56 -1.19 -3.43 3.88
N ILE A 57 -0.85 -4.31 4.81
CA ILE A 57 -0.88 -5.76 4.61
C ILE A 57 -1.80 -6.34 5.68
N SER A 58 -2.94 -6.86 5.25
CA SER A 58 -3.88 -7.64 6.03
C SER A 58 -3.55 -9.12 5.86
N SER A 59 -3.30 -9.80 6.98
CA SER A 59 -3.14 -11.25 7.03
C SER A 59 -3.94 -11.78 8.24
N GLN A 60 -5.04 -12.47 7.94
CA GLN A 60 -6.03 -12.91 8.92
C GLN A 60 -6.54 -11.73 9.76
N SER A 61 -6.38 -11.80 11.08
CA SER A 61 -6.74 -10.72 12.01
C SER A 61 -5.60 -9.75 12.32
N ASN A 62 -4.48 -9.83 11.57
CA ASN A 62 -3.31 -9.00 11.79
C ASN A 62 -3.17 -7.98 10.68
N LEU A 63 -2.80 -6.76 11.04
CA LEU A 63 -2.57 -5.67 10.13
C LEU A 63 -1.13 -5.16 10.26
N THR A 64 -0.46 -4.97 9.13
CA THR A 64 0.85 -4.31 9.07
C THR A 64 0.73 -3.06 8.22
N LEU A 65 1.07 -1.91 8.80
CA LEU A 65 1.14 -0.64 8.12
C LEU A 65 2.60 -0.21 7.98
N ARG A 66 3.04 0.04 6.76
CA ARG A 66 4.36 0.63 6.49
C ARG A 66 4.18 1.97 5.82
N PHE A 67 4.69 3.02 6.47
CA PHE A 67 4.70 4.39 5.96
C PHE A 67 6.09 4.68 5.41
N SER A 68 6.18 5.05 4.14
CA SER A 68 7.40 5.57 3.53
C SER A 68 7.21 7.06 3.29
N VAL A 69 8.10 7.87 3.85
CA VAL A 69 8.12 9.33 3.69
C VAL A 69 9.36 9.75 2.94
N HIS A 70 9.20 10.73 2.04
CA HIS A 70 10.33 11.31 1.32
C HIS A 70 11.29 12.09 2.23
N ASP A 71 10.75 12.78 3.25
CA ASP A 71 11.49 13.73 4.08
C ASP A 71 11.59 13.28 5.53
N LYS A 72 12.81 13.26 6.06
CA LYS A 72 13.10 12.90 7.45
C LYS A 72 12.46 13.86 8.44
N GLU A 73 12.33 15.14 8.10
CA GLU A 73 11.74 16.16 8.97
C GLU A 73 10.23 15.96 9.17
N LYS A 74 9.58 15.24 8.26
CA LYS A 74 8.14 14.95 8.29
C LYS A 74 7.80 13.65 9.01
N ARG A 75 8.80 12.79 9.26
CA ARG A 75 8.65 11.55 10.02
C ARG A 75 7.99 11.77 11.40
N PRO A 76 8.35 12.79 12.21
CA PRO A 76 7.73 13.02 13.50
C PRO A 76 6.22 13.34 13.41
N LEU A 77 5.76 13.96 12.33
CA LEU A 77 4.35 14.29 12.14
C LEU A 77 3.49 13.03 12.07
N ILE A 78 3.96 12.01 11.34
CA ILE A 78 3.26 10.73 11.24
C ILE A 78 3.38 9.96 12.55
N LEU A 79 4.58 9.90 13.14
CA LEU A 79 4.80 9.19 14.40
C LEU A 79 3.90 9.70 15.53
N LYS A 80 3.56 11.00 15.52
CA LYS A 80 2.68 11.62 16.51
C LYS A 80 1.28 11.00 16.53
N ASP A 81 0.71 10.74 15.34
CA ASP A 81 -0.69 10.31 15.20
C ASP A 81 -0.84 8.77 15.06
N LEU A 82 0.28 8.04 14.95
CA LEU A 82 0.28 6.57 14.88
C LEU A 82 -0.45 5.89 16.04
N PRO A 83 -0.27 6.28 17.33
CA PRO A 83 -0.95 5.61 18.43
C PRO A 83 -2.47 5.64 18.31
N ASP A 84 -3.02 6.78 17.89
CA ASP A 84 -4.47 6.96 17.70
C ASP A 84 -4.99 6.13 16.51
N LEU A 85 -4.21 6.09 15.42
CA LEU A 85 -4.50 5.22 14.28
C LEU A 85 -4.51 3.73 14.67
N VAL A 86 -3.50 3.28 15.42
CA VAL A 86 -3.40 1.90 15.91
C VAL A 86 -4.59 1.56 16.78
N THR A 87 -4.95 2.43 17.72
CA THR A 87 -6.10 2.23 18.61
C THR A 87 -7.39 2.11 17.81
N THR A 88 -7.60 3.00 16.84
CA THR A 88 -8.79 2.98 15.97
C THR A 88 -8.88 1.67 15.18
N LEU A 89 -7.78 1.19 14.63
CA LEU A 89 -7.74 -0.06 13.86
C LEU A 89 -7.97 -1.29 14.74
N GLN A 90 -7.43 -1.30 15.97
CA GLN A 90 -7.69 -2.36 16.94
C GLN A 90 -9.18 -2.41 17.33
N THR A 91 -9.80 -1.25 17.57
CA THR A 91 -11.25 -1.18 17.85
C THR A 91 -12.12 -1.60 16.67
N SER A 92 -11.59 -1.56 15.45
CA SER A 92 -12.28 -1.98 14.23
C SER A 92 -12.27 -3.50 14.00
N GLY A 93 -11.59 -4.28 14.86
CA GLY A 93 -11.60 -5.75 14.83
C GLY A 93 -10.26 -6.41 14.50
N PHE A 94 -9.19 -5.65 14.27
CA PHE A 94 -7.85 -6.22 14.11
C PHE A 94 -7.25 -6.60 15.47
N LYS A 95 -6.83 -7.86 15.62
CA LYS A 95 -6.26 -8.39 16.87
C LYS A 95 -4.84 -7.88 17.12
N SER A 96 -4.08 -7.66 16.06
CA SER A 96 -2.73 -7.11 16.13
C SER A 96 -2.54 -6.11 15.01
N VAL A 97 -1.99 -4.94 15.35
CA VAL A 97 -1.65 -3.90 14.38
C VAL A 97 -0.18 -3.56 14.60
N SER A 98 0.64 -3.76 13.58
CA SER A 98 2.04 -3.36 13.58
C SER A 98 2.26 -2.19 12.63
N THR A 99 3.09 -1.24 13.04
CA THR A 99 3.36 -0.03 12.26
C THR A 99 4.85 0.18 12.13
N ASP A 100 5.31 0.51 10.92
CA ASP A 100 6.70 0.83 10.61
C ASP A 100 6.76 2.13 9.81
N VAL A 101 7.69 3.03 10.15
CA VAL A 101 7.87 4.30 9.43
C VAL A 101 9.30 4.40 8.94
N ARG A 102 9.45 4.44 7.62
CA ARG A 102 10.73 4.52 6.92
C ARG A 102 10.85 5.86 6.19
N VAL A 103 12.06 6.38 6.19
CA VAL A 103 12.43 7.48 5.30
C VAL A 103 13.06 6.85 4.08
N GLU A 104 12.41 6.97 2.93
CA GLU A 104 12.83 6.38 1.67
C GLU A 104 12.62 7.42 0.58
N ALA A 105 13.40 7.36 -0.51
CA ALA A 105 13.15 8.19 -1.68
C ALA A 105 11.84 7.74 -2.34
N VAL A 106 10.71 8.21 -1.81
CA VAL A 106 9.40 8.00 -2.40
C VAL A 106 9.34 8.88 -3.64
N SER A 107 9.33 8.25 -4.80
CA SER A 107 9.21 8.95 -6.07
C SER A 107 7.84 9.63 -6.17
N GLU A 108 7.81 10.83 -6.73
CA GLU A 108 6.55 11.49 -7.11
C GLU A 108 5.86 10.81 -8.30
N VAL A 109 6.55 9.86 -8.95
CA VAL A 109 6.01 9.06 -10.05
C VAL A 109 4.78 8.28 -9.57
N SER A 110 3.77 8.21 -10.44
CA SER A 110 2.50 7.56 -10.13
C SER A 110 2.68 6.07 -9.84
N LEU A 111 1.89 5.54 -8.90
CA LEU A 111 1.84 4.11 -8.60
C LEU A 111 1.50 3.26 -9.84
N ILE A 112 0.73 3.80 -10.79
CA ILE A 112 0.40 3.06 -12.02
C ILE A 112 1.62 2.82 -12.90
N ASP A 113 2.53 3.78 -12.94
CA ASP A 113 3.74 3.73 -13.75
C ASP A 113 4.80 2.84 -13.10
N GLU A 114 4.85 2.81 -11.76
CA GLU A 114 5.75 1.94 -11.00
C GLU A 114 5.29 0.47 -11.01
N LEU A 115 3.97 0.23 -10.84
CA LEU A 115 3.41 -1.12 -10.78
C LEU A 115 3.06 -1.70 -12.15
N GLY A 116 2.95 -0.87 -13.20
CA GLY A 116 2.64 -1.28 -14.57
C GLY A 116 3.58 -2.37 -15.10
N PRO A 117 4.91 -2.16 -15.05
CA PRO A 117 5.90 -3.17 -15.46
C PRO A 117 5.77 -4.47 -14.65
N LEU A 118 5.50 -4.37 -13.35
CA LEU A 118 5.34 -5.54 -12.47
C LEU A 118 4.10 -6.36 -12.82
N ARG A 119 2.98 -5.72 -13.19
CA ARG A 119 1.77 -6.41 -13.68
C ARG A 119 2.06 -7.18 -14.98
N GLU A 120 2.84 -6.60 -15.88
CA GLU A 120 3.20 -7.25 -17.13
C GLU A 120 4.07 -8.49 -16.90
N ILE A 121 5.04 -8.39 -15.97
CA ILE A 121 5.88 -9.51 -15.56
C ILE A 121 5.04 -10.59 -14.85
N GLU A 122 4.20 -10.24 -13.87
CA GLU A 122 3.32 -11.20 -13.19
C GLU A 122 2.39 -11.91 -14.17
N ARG A 123 1.85 -11.21 -15.18
CA ARG A 123 1.02 -11.80 -16.24
C ARG A 123 1.81 -12.77 -17.11
N LYS A 124 3.04 -12.41 -17.51
CA LYS A 124 3.94 -13.29 -18.28
C LYS A 124 4.30 -14.55 -17.48
N LEU A 125 4.56 -14.41 -16.18
CA LEU A 125 4.89 -15.53 -15.29
C LEU A 125 3.69 -16.45 -15.01
N LYS A 126 2.49 -15.90 -14.77
CA LYS A 126 1.26 -16.70 -14.59
C LYS A 126 0.81 -17.40 -15.86
N GLY A 127 1.04 -16.80 -17.03
CA GLY A 127 0.76 -17.44 -18.33
C GLY A 127 1.76 -18.53 -18.73
N ALA A 128 2.99 -18.50 -18.17
CA ALA A 128 4.06 -19.41 -18.56
C ALA A 128 4.13 -20.71 -17.75
N GLY A 129 3.38 -20.87 -16.64
CA GLY A 129 3.42 -22.08 -15.82
C GLY A 129 4.82 -22.44 -15.28
N GLN A 130 5.76 -21.49 -15.28
CA GLN A 130 7.15 -21.70 -14.90
C GLN A 130 7.53 -20.70 -13.81
N THR A 131 7.76 -21.22 -12.61
CA THR A 131 8.52 -20.56 -11.55
C THR A 131 9.88 -20.13 -12.11
N PRO A 132 10.20 -18.82 -12.17
CA PRO A 132 11.53 -18.41 -12.59
C PRO A 132 12.52 -18.77 -11.48
N ARG A 133 13.44 -19.69 -11.77
CA ARG A 133 14.70 -19.80 -11.04
C ARG A 133 15.46 -18.50 -11.28
N LEU A 134 15.51 -17.64 -10.27
CA LEU A 134 16.48 -16.55 -10.22
C LEU A 134 17.86 -17.17 -9.93
N ASP A 135 18.57 -17.53 -10.99
CA ASP A 135 20.00 -17.82 -10.91
C ASP A 135 20.74 -16.49 -10.71
N ILE A 136 20.90 -16.08 -9.46
CA ILE A 136 21.81 -14.99 -9.09
C ILE A 136 23.22 -15.59 -9.13
N LYS A 137 24.00 -15.24 -10.16
CA LYS A 137 25.46 -15.45 -10.13
C LYS A 137 26.08 -14.43 -9.17
N LEU A 138 26.69 -14.94 -8.09
CA LEU A 138 27.61 -14.23 -7.21
C LEU A 138 28.94 -13.96 -7.94
#